data_AF-A0A0H4X1I1-F1
#
_entry.id   AF-A0A0H4X1I1-F1
#
_cell.length_a   1.000
_cell.length_b   1.000
_cell.length_c   1.000
_cell.angle_alpha   90.00
_cell.angle_beta   90.00
_cell.angle_gamma   90.00
#
_symmetry.space_group_name_H-M   'P 1'
#
loop_
_entity.id
_entity.type
_entity.pdbx_description
1 polymer ?
#
loop_
_entity_poly.entity_id
_entity_poly.type
_entity_poly.pdbx_seq_one_letter_code
_entity_poly.pdbx_strand_id
1 'polypeptide(L)'
;MAKNTNTSAFDRDFGYLMPFLDRVTEAASQLADASARAELSRLMVEEKARWQRIQELLGGAGGRGAAIPAAAPESTPEAPRLARASADDLHQEAPFATGLTVGSLKGSR
;
A
#
# COMPACT_ATOMS: atom_id res chain seq x y z
N MET A 1 -1.12 32.95 -3.01
CA MET A 1 -0.85 31.67 -3.69
C MET A 1 0.50 31.16 -3.22
N ALA A 2 0.53 30.28 -2.23
CA ALA A 2 1.77 29.62 -1.83
C ALA A 2 2.14 28.64 -2.94
N LYS A 3 3.23 28.90 -3.67
CA LYS A 3 3.82 27.89 -4.55
C LYS A 3 4.18 26.70 -3.67
N ASN A 4 3.58 25.53 -3.92
CA ASN A 4 3.91 24.28 -3.24
C ASN A 4 5.39 23.93 -3.51
N THR A 5 6.30 24.45 -2.68
CA THR A 5 7.74 24.19 -2.73
C THR A 5 8.04 22.69 -2.66
N ASN A 6 7.19 21.93 -1.97
CA ASN A 6 7.25 20.47 -1.88
C ASN A 6 7.16 19.77 -3.24
N THR A 7 6.32 20.24 -4.18
CA THR A 7 6.19 19.60 -5.50
C THR A 7 7.52 19.64 -6.26
N SER A 8 8.23 20.77 -6.22
CA SER A 8 9.53 20.91 -6.85
C SER A 8 10.66 20.07 -6.21
N ALA A 9 10.51 19.72 -4.92
CA ALA A 9 11.45 18.84 -4.24
C ALA A 9 11.25 17.38 -4.70
N PHE A 10 10.00 16.91 -4.72
CA PHE A 10 9.68 15.57 -5.21
C PHE A 10 10.08 15.37 -6.68
N ASP A 11 9.87 16.35 -7.56
CA ASP A 11 10.31 16.25 -8.96
C ASP A 11 11.83 15.98 -9.07
N ARG A 12 12.62 16.62 -8.21
CA ARG A 12 14.07 16.37 -8.14
C ARG A 12 14.37 14.96 -7.65
N ASP A 13 13.67 14.51 -6.62
CA ASP A 13 13.87 13.17 -6.05
C ASP A 13 13.48 12.06 -7.05
N PHE A 14 12.40 12.25 -7.81
CA PHE A 14 12.04 11.38 -8.93
C PHE A 14 13.12 11.35 -10.01
N GLY A 15 13.76 12.50 -10.27
CA GLY A 15 14.91 12.62 -11.16
C GLY A 15 16.10 11.76 -10.73
N TYR A 16 16.30 11.49 -9.44
CA TYR A 16 17.34 10.61 -8.93
C TYR A 16 16.90 9.15 -8.79
N LEU A 17 15.63 8.93 -8.43
CA LEU A 17 15.07 7.62 -8.20
C LEU A 17 15.01 6.79 -9.49
N MET A 18 14.54 7.37 -10.59
CA MET A 18 14.39 6.62 -11.85
C MET A 18 15.73 6.07 -12.38
N PRO A 19 16.82 6.86 -12.46
CA PRO A 19 18.14 6.34 -12.81
C PRO A 19 18.68 5.32 -11.81
N PHE A 20 18.31 5.43 -10.52
CA PHE A 20 18.68 4.43 -9.53
C PHE A 20 18.01 3.08 -9.82
N LEU A 21 16.70 3.06 -10.10
CA LEU A 21 15.98 1.84 -10.46
C LEU A 21 16.53 1.22 -11.76
N ASP A 22 16.94 2.05 -12.72
CA ASP A 22 17.59 1.58 -13.95
C ASP A 22 18.93 0.89 -13.66
N ARG A 23 19.75 1.46 -12.77
CA ARG A 23 21.01 0.82 -12.32
C ARG A 23 20.78 -0.50 -11.59
N VAL A 24 19.72 -0.61 -10.78
CA VAL A 24 19.35 -1.88 -10.13
C VAL A 24 18.95 -2.92 -11.19
N THR A 25 18.22 -2.50 -12.23
CA THR A 25 17.85 -3.39 -13.34
C THR A 25 19.08 -3.84 -14.13
N GLU A 26 20.04 -2.95 -14.36
CA GLU A 26 21.31 -3.30 -14.99
C GLU A 26 22.13 -4.29 -14.14
N ALA A 27 22.23 -4.04 -12.83
CA ALA A 27 22.91 -4.95 -11.91
C ALA A 27 22.21 -6.32 -11.85
N ALA A 28 20.87 -6.34 -11.91
CA ALA A 28 20.09 -7.58 -11.98
C ALA A 28 20.48 -8.42 -13.20
N SER A 29 20.71 -7.79 -14.35
CA SER A 29 21.11 -8.50 -15.57
C SER A 29 22.44 -9.26 -15.43
N GLN A 30 23.31 -8.79 -14.54
CA GLN A 30 24.64 -9.36 -14.29
C GLN A 30 24.63 -10.49 -13.25
N LEU A 31 23.50 -10.76 -12.58
CA LEU A 31 23.41 -11.86 -11.62
C LEU A 31 23.67 -13.21 -12.30
N ALA A 32 24.47 -14.07 -11.68
CA ALA A 32 24.73 -15.42 -12.17
C ALA A 32 23.49 -16.32 -12.05
N ASP A 33 22.72 -16.17 -10.97
CA ASP A 33 21.49 -16.93 -10.73
C ASP A 33 20.36 -16.42 -11.65
N ALA A 34 19.86 -17.34 -12.49
CA ALA A 34 18.77 -17.05 -13.41
C ALA A 34 17.42 -16.84 -12.71
N SER A 35 17.17 -17.50 -11.58
CA SER A 35 15.92 -17.35 -10.84
C SER A 35 15.84 -15.96 -10.19
N ALA A 36 16.87 -15.60 -9.43
CA ALA A 36 16.96 -14.27 -8.82
C ALA A 36 16.96 -13.14 -9.85
N ARG A 37 17.60 -13.32 -11.02
CA ARG A 37 17.54 -12.35 -12.13
C ARG A 37 16.11 -12.15 -12.63
N ALA A 38 15.36 -13.23 -12.86
CA ALA A 38 13.99 -13.15 -13.35
C ALA A 38 13.06 -12.47 -12.32
N GLU A 39 13.18 -12.83 -11.05
CA GLU A 39 12.41 -12.24 -9.96
C GLU A 39 12.73 -10.75 -9.81
N LEU A 40 14.01 -10.38 -9.75
CA LEU A 40 14.43 -8.99 -9.60
C LEU A 40 14.00 -8.13 -10.81
N SER A 41 14.07 -8.68 -12.02
CA SER A 41 13.58 -8.00 -13.23
C SER A 41 12.09 -7.70 -13.15
N ARG A 42 11.28 -8.68 -12.69
CA ARG A 42 9.84 -8.48 -12.48
C ARG A 42 9.58 -7.41 -11.42
N LEU A 43 10.25 -7.50 -10.27
CA LEU A 43 10.11 -6.53 -9.19
C LEU A 43 10.45 -5.10 -9.65
N MET A 44 11.51 -4.93 -10.45
CA MET A 44 11.88 -3.60 -10.97
C MET A 44 10.86 -3.02 -11.94
N VAL A 45 10.20 -3.84 -12.76
CA VAL A 45 9.11 -3.39 -13.63
C VAL A 45 7.92 -2.90 -12.81
N GLU A 46 7.50 -3.69 -11.82
CA GLU A 46 6.38 -3.34 -10.92
C GLU A 46 6.70 -2.08 -10.10
N GLU A 47 7.92 -1.96 -9.58
CA GLU A 47 8.35 -0.82 -8.79
C GLU A 47 8.40 0.48 -9.62
N LYS A 48 8.94 0.43 -10.84
CA LYS A 48 8.93 1.58 -11.76
C LYS A 48 7.52 2.05 -12.08
N ALA A 49 6.60 1.13 -12.35
CA ALA A 49 5.19 1.46 -12.60
C ALA A 49 4.52 2.09 -11.36
N ARG A 50 4.82 1.57 -10.16
CA ARG A 50 4.32 2.13 -8.91
C ARG A 50 4.78 3.57 -8.70
N TRP A 51 6.06 3.84 -8.90
CA TRP A 51 6.61 5.19 -8.73
C TRP A 51 6.09 6.17 -9.78
N GLN A 52 5.90 5.75 -11.03
CA GLN A 52 5.23 6.56 -12.05
C GLN A 52 3.81 6.91 -11.64
N ARG A 53 3.05 5.94 -11.11
CA ARG A 53 1.68 6.20 -10.61
C ARG A 53 1.68 7.18 -9.44
N ILE A 54 2.63 7.08 -8.52
CA ILE A 54 2.78 8.04 -7.41
C ILE A 54 3.07 9.45 -7.96
N GLN A 55 3.97 9.57 -8.93
CA GLN A 55 4.29 10.84 -9.58
C GLN A 55 3.05 11.47 -10.23
N GLU A 56 2.24 10.69 -10.95
CA GLU A 56 0.97 11.14 -11.53
C GLU A 56 0.00 11.64 -10.46
N LEU A 57 -0.16 10.88 -9.36
CA LEU A 57 -1.06 11.24 -8.27
C LEU A 57 -0.61 12.54 -7.58
N LEU A 58 0.69 12.69 -7.32
CA LEU A 58 1.28 13.92 -6.78
C LEU A 58 1.14 15.10 -7.77
N GLY A 59 1.18 14.83 -9.07
CA GLY A 59 0.90 15.79 -10.15
C GLY A 59 -0.59 16.14 -10.32
N GLY A 60 -1.48 15.59 -9.50
CA GLY A 60 -2.91 15.91 -9.50
C GLY A 60 -3.78 15.04 -10.43
N ALA A 61 -3.24 13.95 -10.98
CA ALA A 61 -3.99 13.02 -11.84
C ALA A 61 -5.06 12.21 -11.08
N GLY A 62 -5.06 12.23 -9.75
CA GLY A 62 -6.04 11.53 -8.91
C GLY A 62 -7.51 11.95 -9.13
N GLY A 63 -7.76 13.10 -9.79
CA GLY A 63 -9.12 13.60 -10.07
C GLY A 63 -9.62 13.44 -11.51
N ARG A 64 -8.80 12.93 -12.45
CA ARG A 64 -9.19 12.79 -13.86
C ARG A 64 -9.09 11.32 -14.28
N GLY A 65 -10.16 10.56 -14.03
CA GLY A 65 -10.47 9.37 -14.84
C GLY A 65 -10.11 7.99 -14.28
N ALA A 66 -9.83 7.85 -12.99
CA ALA A 66 -9.89 6.51 -12.37
C ALA A 66 -11.36 6.18 -12.02
N ALA A 67 -12.17 5.95 -13.05
CA ALA A 67 -13.42 5.21 -12.86
C ALA A 67 -13.03 3.82 -12.37
N ILE A 68 -13.29 3.56 -11.08
CA ILE A 68 -13.29 2.21 -10.53
C ILE A 68 -14.20 1.38 -11.43
N PRO A 69 -13.77 0.25 -12.02
CA PRO A 69 -14.70 -0.64 -12.68
C PRO A 69 -15.66 -1.14 -11.60
N ALA A 70 -16.89 -0.61 -11.63
CA ALA A 70 -18.00 -1.14 -10.86
C ALA A 70 -18.17 -2.59 -11.27
N ALA A 71 -17.91 -3.51 -10.35
CA ALA A 71 -18.25 -4.91 -10.53
C ALA A 71 -19.75 -4.99 -10.86
N ALA A 72 -20.07 -5.64 -11.98
CA ALA A 72 -21.44 -5.84 -12.45
C ALA A 72 -22.25 -6.62 -11.40
N PRO A 73 -23.57 -6.35 -11.28
CA PRO A 73 -24.42 -6.98 -10.28
C PRO A 73 -24.88 -8.36 -10.79
N GLU A 74 -24.47 -9.44 -10.12
CA GLU A 74 -25.15 -10.73 -10.26
C GLU A 74 -26.31 -10.78 -9.25
N SER A 75 -27.50 -10.57 -9.80
CA SER A 75 -28.83 -11.06 -9.41
C SER A 75 -29.04 -11.62 -7.99
N THR A 76 -29.78 -10.86 -7.18
CA THR A 76 -30.56 -11.35 -6.02
C THR A 76 -31.67 -12.32 -6.43
N PRO A 77 -32.15 -13.18 -5.51
CA PRO A 77 -33.38 -12.86 -4.74
C PRO A 77 -33.19 -13.23 -3.25
N GLU A 78 -33.85 -12.70 -2.22
CA GLU A 78 -35.11 -11.98 -2.00
C GLU A 78 -34.96 -11.24 -0.65
N ALA A 79 -35.60 -10.08 -0.47
CA ALA A 79 -35.43 -9.18 0.69
C ALA A 79 -36.18 -9.67 1.96
N PRO A 80 -35.96 -9.07 3.15
CA PRO A 80 -36.78 -7.89 3.49
C PRO A 80 -36.03 -6.74 4.17
N ARG A 81 -36.50 -5.54 3.84
CA ARG A 81 -36.02 -4.22 4.29
C ARG A 81 -36.39 -3.93 5.75
N LEU A 82 -35.43 -3.54 6.59
CA LEU A 82 -35.56 -2.69 7.79
C LEU A 82 -34.14 -2.19 8.10
N ALA A 83 -33.81 -1.01 8.60
CA ALA A 83 -34.45 0.27 8.87
C ALA A 83 -33.26 1.24 9.08
N ARG A 84 -33.41 2.53 8.74
CA ARG A 84 -32.40 3.55 9.06
C ARG A 84 -32.23 3.67 10.57
N ALA A 85 -31.00 3.57 11.06
CA ALA A 85 -30.56 4.20 12.30
C ALA A 85 -29.18 4.82 12.06
N SER A 86 -29.14 6.14 12.10
CA SER A 86 -27.91 6.91 12.21
C SER A 86 -27.39 6.84 13.63
N ALA A 87 -26.07 7.08 13.73
CA ALA A 87 -25.31 7.54 14.88
C ALA A 87 -24.57 6.48 15.71
N ASP A 88 -23.27 6.77 15.77
CA ASP A 88 -22.36 6.61 16.91
C ASP A 88 -21.90 5.22 17.32
N ASP A 89 -20.66 5.23 17.83
CA ASP A 89 -19.91 4.09 18.36
C ASP A 89 -19.50 3.07 17.27
N LEU A 90 -18.23 2.72 17.10
CA LEU A 90 -17.53 1.87 18.06
C LEU A 90 -16.01 2.06 17.88
N HIS A 91 -15.42 2.90 18.74
CA HIS A 91 -14.14 2.54 19.33
C HIS A 91 -14.44 1.48 20.38
N GLN A 92 -14.23 0.20 20.08
CA GLN A 92 -14.12 -0.78 21.16
C GLN A 92 -13.13 -1.88 20.80
N GLU A 93 -12.07 -1.92 21.60
CA GLU A 93 -10.94 -2.82 21.51
C GLU A 93 -11.38 -4.29 21.64
N ALA A 94 -10.71 -5.15 20.87
CA ALA A 94 -10.95 -6.58 20.91
C ALA A 94 -10.63 -7.18 22.30
N PRO A 95 -11.41 -8.14 22.80
CA PRO A 95 -11.21 -8.75 24.10
C PRO A 95 -10.00 -9.69 24.08
N PHE A 96 -8.93 -9.35 24.81
CA PHE A 96 -7.85 -10.29 25.09
C PHE A 96 -8.26 -11.25 26.20
N ALA A 97 -8.22 -12.55 25.85
CA ALA A 97 -8.63 -13.66 26.69
C ALA A 97 -7.81 -13.75 27.99
N THR A 98 -8.53 -13.89 29.09
CA THR A 98 -8.02 -14.19 30.43
C THR A 98 -7.53 -15.64 30.50
N GLY A 99 -6.28 -15.86 30.91
CA GLY A 99 -5.87 -17.14 31.50
C GLY A 99 -4.49 -17.68 31.13
N LEU A 100 -3.41 -17.04 31.61
CA LEU A 100 -2.11 -17.72 31.77
C LEU A 100 -1.59 -17.45 33.18
N THR A 101 -1.84 -18.39 34.09
CA THR A 101 -1.34 -18.40 35.47
C THR A 101 0.15 -18.77 35.49
N VAL A 102 1.03 -17.80 35.76
CA VAL A 102 2.45 -18.05 36.01
C VAL A 102 2.68 -18.06 37.52
N GLY A 103 3.13 -19.21 38.05
CA GLY A 103 3.36 -19.43 39.48
C GLY A 103 4.49 -18.56 40.05
N SER A 104 4.32 -18.14 41.31
CA SER A 104 5.27 -17.31 42.06
C SER A 104 6.66 -17.95 42.18
N LEU A 105 7.68 -17.17 41.83
CA LEU A 105 9.08 -17.45 42.14
C LEU A 105 9.32 -17.32 43.66
N LYS A 106 9.74 -18.44 44.25
CA LYS A 106 10.20 -18.59 45.63
C LYS A 106 11.45 -17.74 45.89
N GLY A 107 11.35 -16.79 46.82
CA GLY A 107 12.48 -16.01 47.30
C GLY A 107 13.50 -16.88 48.03
N SER A 108 14.79 -16.62 47.76
CA SER A 108 15.93 -17.24 48.40
C SER A 108 16.68 -16.18 49.19
N ARG A 109 16.57 -16.22 50.52
CA ARG A 109 17.58 -15.89 51.54
C ARG A 109 16.96 -15.97 52.94
#